data_AF-A0A924C1T2-F1
#
_entry.id   AF-A0A924C1T2-F1
#
_cell.length_a   1.000
_cell.length_b   1.000
_cell.length_c   1.000
_cell.angle_alpha   90.00
_cell.angle_beta   90.00
_cell.angle_gamma   90.00
#
_symmetry.space_group_name_H-M   'P 1'
#
loop_
_entity.id
_entity.type
_entity.pdbx_description
1 polymer ?
#
loop_
_entity_poly.entity_id
_entity_poly.type
_entity_poly.pdbx_seq_one_letter_code
_entity_poly.pdbx_strand_id
1 'polypeptide(L)'
;IRLADWPADSVPSGSFIDLKTLDTRVTRVSLQRGEPLMEAKLAMPGATGGLSAVVAEGKRAMTVRVNDVVGVAGFALPGNFVDILVSTQGASKKPDHADLHISKLVLERILVLAVAQEASQNETKPKVVNAVTLEVTPEQAEKLDLARTVGQLSLVLRNQIDLKPALTDGATKQSLLNVPEVKAAQKPEAPVKDVKVKMAVVRTVAKPTRREEQCQHIATSAGRITECQ
;
A
#
# COMPACT_ATOMS: atom_id res chain seq x y z
N ILE A 1 -17.36 25.52 -23.66
CA ILE A 1 -18.44 24.51 -23.75
C ILE A 1 -19.70 25.21 -24.27
N ARG A 2 -20.55 24.52 -25.03
CA ARG A 2 -21.83 25.08 -25.52
C ARG A 2 -22.87 23.96 -25.59
N LEU A 3 -24.14 24.30 -25.47
CA LEU A 3 -25.22 23.39 -25.85
C LEU A 3 -25.23 23.27 -27.39
N ALA A 4 -25.56 22.07 -27.86
CA ALA A 4 -25.71 21.77 -29.27
C ALA A 4 -26.93 20.86 -29.45
N ASP A 5 -27.70 21.10 -30.50
CA ASP A 5 -28.84 20.26 -30.83
C ASP A 5 -28.37 18.89 -31.30
N TRP A 6 -28.90 17.85 -30.68
CA TRP A 6 -28.57 16.45 -30.95
C TRP A 6 -29.87 15.65 -31.06
N PRO A 7 -29.99 14.70 -32.00
CA PRO A 7 -31.19 13.86 -32.11
C PRO A 7 -31.46 13.11 -30.81
N ALA A 8 -32.69 13.19 -30.29
CA ALA A 8 -33.06 12.63 -28.98
C ALA A 8 -32.69 11.14 -28.85
N ASP A 9 -32.90 10.35 -29.91
CA ASP A 9 -32.61 8.91 -29.94
C ASP A 9 -31.12 8.58 -30.08
N SER A 10 -30.27 9.57 -30.31
CA SER A 10 -28.83 9.39 -30.56
C SER A 10 -27.95 10.09 -29.52
N VAL A 11 -28.52 10.69 -28.47
CA VAL A 11 -27.74 11.31 -27.39
C VAL A 11 -26.99 10.22 -26.62
N PRO A 12 -25.65 10.26 -26.55
CA PRO A 12 -24.90 9.28 -25.78
C PRO A 12 -25.33 9.29 -24.30
N SER A 13 -25.50 8.10 -23.73
CA SER A 13 -25.89 7.95 -22.33
C SER A 13 -24.90 8.65 -21.38
N GLY A 14 -25.43 9.41 -20.43
CA GLY A 14 -24.60 10.18 -19.48
C GLY A 14 -24.09 11.51 -20.04
N SER A 15 -24.65 12.01 -21.14
CA SER A 15 -24.42 13.37 -21.63
C SER A 15 -25.15 14.41 -20.78
N PHE A 16 -24.60 15.62 -20.70
CA PHE A 16 -25.20 16.71 -19.93
C PHE A 16 -26.09 17.60 -20.80
N ILE A 17 -27.30 17.86 -20.31
CA ILE A 17 -28.28 18.76 -20.93
C ILE A 17 -28.27 20.16 -20.31
N ASP A 18 -27.64 20.33 -19.14
CA ASP A 18 -27.54 21.61 -18.44
C ASP A 18 -26.07 21.96 -18.17
N LEU A 19 -25.64 23.12 -18.66
CA LEU A 19 -24.28 23.63 -18.48
C LEU A 19 -23.95 23.92 -17.00
N LYS A 20 -24.94 24.21 -16.15
CA LYS A 20 -24.70 24.50 -14.73
C LYS A 20 -24.16 23.30 -13.96
N THR A 21 -24.52 22.09 -14.36
CA THR A 21 -24.04 20.84 -13.74
C THR A 21 -22.55 20.57 -14.00
N LEU A 22 -21.98 21.27 -14.98
CA LEU A 22 -20.56 21.21 -15.34
C LEU A 22 -19.72 22.25 -14.60
N ASP A 23 -20.36 23.16 -13.86
CA ASP A 23 -19.64 24.19 -13.13
C ASP A 23 -18.73 23.52 -12.10
N THR A 24 -17.46 23.94 -12.04
CA THR A 24 -16.37 23.35 -11.23
C THR A 24 -15.96 21.90 -11.56
N ARG A 25 -16.51 21.26 -12.59
CA ARG A 25 -16.05 19.93 -13.04
C ARG A 25 -14.79 20.04 -13.88
N VAL A 26 -13.89 19.06 -13.76
CA VAL A 26 -12.67 18.97 -14.57
C VAL A 26 -12.69 17.72 -15.43
N THR A 27 -12.03 17.75 -16.58
CA THR A 27 -11.90 16.60 -17.50
C THR A 27 -10.83 15.62 -17.02
N ARG A 28 -11.10 14.32 -17.08
CA ARG A 28 -10.09 13.26 -16.82
C ARG A 28 -9.31 12.86 -18.05
N VAL A 29 -9.90 13.08 -19.23
CA VAL A 29 -9.34 12.75 -20.55
C VAL A 29 -9.30 13.99 -21.43
N SER A 30 -8.47 13.97 -22.46
CA SER A 30 -8.47 15.03 -23.47
C SER A 30 -9.77 14.97 -24.27
N LEU A 31 -10.39 16.13 -24.47
CA LEU A 31 -11.62 16.29 -25.24
C LEU A 31 -11.36 17.01 -26.55
N GLN A 32 -11.98 16.53 -27.62
CA GLN A 32 -11.93 17.20 -28.91
C GLN A 32 -13.08 18.22 -29.04
N ARG A 33 -12.84 19.25 -29.85
CA ARG A 33 -13.88 20.26 -30.13
C ARG A 33 -15.05 19.59 -30.87
N GLY A 34 -16.25 19.75 -30.33
CA GLY A 34 -17.49 19.22 -30.93
C GLY A 34 -17.89 17.84 -30.42
N GLU A 35 -17.08 17.22 -29.57
CA GLU A 35 -17.41 15.96 -28.91
C GLU A 35 -18.41 16.18 -27.74
N PRO A 36 -19.38 15.27 -27.53
CA PRO A 36 -20.29 15.35 -26.40
C PRO A 36 -19.58 15.13 -25.06
N LEU A 37 -19.91 15.98 -24.09
CA LEU A 37 -19.46 15.87 -22.70
C LEU A 37 -20.27 14.82 -21.99
N MET A 38 -19.59 13.81 -21.45
CA MET A 38 -20.19 12.67 -20.76
C MET A 38 -19.61 12.55 -19.35
N GLU A 39 -20.40 12.06 -18.40
CA GLU A 39 -19.98 11.84 -17.01
C GLU A 39 -18.69 11.00 -16.93
N ALA A 40 -18.56 9.97 -17.77
CA ALA A 40 -17.37 9.11 -17.83
C ALA A 40 -16.06 9.84 -18.18
N LYS A 41 -16.14 11.03 -18.82
CA LYS A 41 -14.98 11.84 -19.23
C LYS A 41 -14.65 12.93 -18.21
N LEU A 42 -15.52 13.14 -17.22
CA LEU A 42 -15.36 14.13 -16.18
C LEU A 42 -14.87 13.49 -14.88
N ALA A 43 -14.12 14.28 -14.12
CA ALA A 43 -13.64 13.95 -12.80
C ALA A 43 -14.80 14.01 -11.82
N MET A 44 -14.66 13.34 -10.69
CA MET A 44 -15.66 13.42 -9.63
C MET A 44 -15.91 14.88 -9.22
N PRO A 45 -17.15 15.25 -8.83
CA PRO A 45 -17.43 16.58 -8.33
C PRO A 45 -16.46 16.98 -7.21
N GLY A 46 -15.87 18.18 -7.31
CA GLY A 46 -14.87 18.67 -6.35
C GLY A 46 -13.42 18.23 -6.61
N ALA A 47 -13.16 17.39 -7.61
CA ALA A 47 -11.79 17.07 -8.01
C ALA A 47 -11.11 18.30 -8.63
N THR A 48 -9.98 18.71 -8.05
CA THR A 48 -9.10 19.71 -8.65
C THR A 48 -8.37 19.06 -9.83
N GLY A 49 -8.24 19.78 -10.94
CA GLY A 49 -7.68 19.25 -12.18
C GLY A 49 -6.26 18.68 -12.07
N GLY A 50 -5.81 17.97 -13.10
CA GLY A 50 -4.51 17.32 -13.13
C GLY A 50 -4.56 15.88 -12.63
N LEU A 51 -3.46 15.39 -12.05
CA LEU A 51 -3.34 13.98 -11.64
C LEU A 51 -4.38 13.57 -10.58
N SER A 52 -4.78 14.49 -9.71
CA SER A 52 -5.84 14.29 -8.71
C SER A 52 -7.21 13.98 -9.30
N ALA A 53 -7.47 14.39 -10.55
CA ALA A 53 -8.70 14.06 -11.26
C ALA A 53 -8.69 12.63 -11.84
N VAL A 54 -7.51 12.05 -12.04
CA VAL A 54 -7.35 10.72 -12.65
C VAL A 54 -7.37 9.63 -11.59
N VAL A 55 -6.80 9.88 -10.41
CA VAL A 55 -6.77 8.94 -9.28
C VAL A 55 -8.17 8.61 -8.80
N ALA A 56 -8.50 7.32 -8.70
CA ALA A 56 -9.79 6.87 -8.20
C ALA A 56 -9.96 7.14 -6.69
N GLU A 57 -11.22 7.27 -6.26
CA GLU A 57 -11.57 7.41 -4.85
C GLU A 57 -10.96 6.27 -4.00
N GLY A 58 -10.43 6.62 -2.82
CA GLY A 58 -9.77 5.65 -1.93
C GLY A 58 -8.36 5.22 -2.37
N LYS A 59 -7.86 5.67 -3.53
CA LYS A 59 -6.49 5.41 -4.00
C LYS A 59 -5.61 6.65 -3.94
N ARG A 60 -4.31 6.45 -4.11
CA ARG A 60 -3.26 7.49 -4.06
C ARG A 60 -2.35 7.33 -5.27
N ALA A 61 -1.87 8.46 -5.79
CA ALA A 61 -0.78 8.47 -6.76
C ALA A 61 0.56 8.46 -6.01
N MET A 62 1.40 7.46 -6.27
CA MET A 62 2.77 7.41 -5.75
C MET A 62 3.76 7.37 -6.90
N THR A 63 4.64 8.37 -6.99
CA THR A 63 5.73 8.39 -7.97
C THR A 63 6.91 7.61 -7.44
N VAL A 64 7.41 6.65 -8.23
CA VAL A 64 8.54 5.78 -7.93
C VAL A 64 9.67 5.91 -8.94
N ARG A 65 10.90 6.07 -8.46
CA ARG A 65 12.10 5.91 -9.29
C ARG A 65 12.43 4.44 -9.40
N VAL A 66 12.70 4.00 -10.62
CA VAL A 66 12.77 2.58 -10.95
C VAL A 66 13.91 2.34 -11.93
N ASN A 67 14.56 1.20 -11.78
CA ASN A 67 15.56 0.78 -12.74
C ASN A 67 14.82 0.06 -13.85
N ASP A 68 14.88 0.64 -15.05
CA ASP A 68 14.35 -0.01 -16.23
C ASP A 68 15.22 -1.22 -16.55
N VAL A 69 14.63 -2.41 -16.46
CA VAL A 69 15.17 -3.56 -17.19
C VAL A 69 14.97 -3.22 -18.66
N VAL A 70 16.07 -3.27 -19.43
CA VAL A 70 16.14 -3.01 -20.88
C VAL A 70 15.00 -3.78 -21.58
N GLY A 71 13.87 -3.12 -21.83
CA GLY A 71 12.64 -3.77 -22.31
C GLY A 71 11.32 -3.12 -21.89
N VAL A 72 11.25 -2.42 -20.75
CA VAL A 72 9.99 -1.79 -20.27
C VAL A 72 9.94 -0.27 -20.51
N ALA A 73 11.09 0.35 -20.80
CA ALA A 73 11.28 1.80 -20.95
C ALA A 73 10.34 2.50 -21.97
N GLY A 74 9.70 1.75 -22.88
CA GLY A 74 8.73 2.28 -23.84
C GLY A 74 7.30 1.74 -23.69
N PHE A 75 7.05 0.79 -22.80
CA PHE A 75 5.76 0.07 -22.74
C PHE A 75 4.99 0.23 -21.43
N ALA A 76 5.60 0.78 -20.38
CA ALA A 76 4.89 1.18 -19.15
C ALA A 76 4.13 2.51 -19.36
N LEU A 77 3.31 2.60 -20.41
CA LEU A 77 2.53 3.79 -20.72
C LEU A 77 1.38 3.99 -19.70
N PRO A 78 0.93 5.24 -19.51
CA PRO A 78 -0.29 5.51 -18.75
C PRO A 78 -1.47 4.66 -19.23
N GLY A 79 -2.20 4.05 -18.30
CA GLY A 79 -3.30 3.12 -18.59
C GLY A 79 -2.91 1.64 -18.58
N ASN A 80 -1.61 1.30 -18.59
CA ASN A 80 -1.15 -0.08 -18.49
C ASN A 80 -1.04 -0.56 -17.04
N PHE A 81 -1.11 -1.88 -16.87
CA PHE A 81 -0.87 -2.55 -15.59
C PHE A 81 0.56 -3.08 -15.53
N VAL A 82 1.19 -2.92 -14.38
CA VAL A 82 2.55 -3.38 -14.11
C VAL A 82 2.63 -4.13 -12.79
N ASP A 83 3.57 -5.06 -12.73
CA ASP A 83 4.00 -5.70 -11.49
C ASP A 83 5.32 -5.07 -11.04
N ILE A 84 5.53 -5.01 -9.73
CA ILE A 84 6.69 -4.35 -9.11
C ILE A 84 7.52 -5.41 -8.39
N LEU A 85 8.77 -5.52 -8.81
CA LEU A 85 9.75 -6.39 -8.15
C LEU A 85 10.70 -5.54 -7.31
N VAL A 86 11.09 -6.10 -6.17
CA VAL A 86 12.20 -5.59 -5.37
C VAL A 86 13.34 -6.59 -5.41
N SER A 87 14.54 -6.10 -5.69
CA SER A 87 15.78 -6.84 -5.51
C SER A 87 16.52 -6.28 -4.31
N THR A 88 16.72 -7.11 -3.28
CA THR A 88 17.40 -6.73 -2.04
C THR A 88 18.49 -7.75 -1.68
N GLN A 89 19.47 -7.30 -0.90
CA GLN A 89 20.45 -8.16 -0.27
C GLN A 89 19.87 -8.63 1.07
N GLY A 90 19.55 -9.90 1.16
CA GLY A 90 19.06 -10.54 2.37
C GLY A 90 20.09 -10.47 3.50
N ALA A 91 19.65 -10.04 4.67
CA ALA A 91 20.46 -10.05 5.88
C ALA A 91 20.53 -11.46 6.46
N SER A 92 21.59 -12.19 6.18
CA SER A 92 21.85 -13.47 6.82
C SER A 92 22.39 -13.26 8.25
N LYS A 93 21.70 -13.80 9.26
CA LYS A 93 22.18 -13.86 10.66
C LYS A 93 23.30 -14.89 10.89
N LYS A 94 23.77 -15.57 9.84
CA LYS A 94 24.84 -16.58 9.92
C LYS A 94 26.05 -16.13 9.08
N PRO A 95 27.29 -16.18 9.63
CA PRO A 95 28.49 -15.67 8.97
C PRO A 95 28.89 -16.41 7.69
N ASP A 96 28.31 -17.58 7.40
CA ASP A 96 28.64 -18.40 6.20
C ASP A 96 27.75 -18.16 4.96
N HIS A 97 26.71 -17.32 5.06
CA HIS A 97 25.80 -17.05 3.94
C HIS A 97 25.69 -15.55 3.68
N ALA A 98 26.82 -14.86 3.49
CA ALA A 98 26.88 -13.41 3.32
C ALA A 98 26.25 -12.86 2.02
N ASP A 99 25.54 -13.66 1.23
CA ASP A 99 25.23 -13.30 -0.16
C ASP A 99 23.84 -13.77 -0.65
N LEU A 100 22.82 -13.62 0.19
CA LEU A 100 21.43 -13.92 -0.20
C LEU A 100 20.80 -12.74 -0.94
N HIS A 101 21.19 -12.46 -2.18
CA HIS A 101 20.35 -11.59 -3.01
C HIS A 101 19.03 -12.29 -3.32
N ILE A 102 17.93 -11.61 -3.04
CA ILE A 102 16.58 -12.07 -3.32
C ILE A 102 15.85 -11.04 -4.18
N SER A 103 15.18 -11.54 -5.22
CA SER A 103 14.24 -10.77 -6.03
C SER A 103 12.83 -11.31 -5.78
N LYS A 104 11.90 -10.45 -5.39
CA LYS A 104 10.52 -10.84 -5.10
C LYS A 104 9.54 -9.81 -5.64
N LEU A 105 8.37 -10.30 -6.04
CA LEU A 105 7.25 -9.47 -6.42
C LEU A 105 6.63 -8.85 -5.14
N VAL A 106 6.54 -7.52 -5.10
CA VAL A 106 5.99 -6.75 -3.97
C VAL A 106 4.54 -6.38 -4.18
N LEU A 107 4.22 -5.88 -5.38
CA LEU A 107 2.89 -5.43 -5.75
C LEU A 107 2.56 -5.93 -7.16
N GLU A 108 1.32 -6.38 -7.32
CA GLU A 108 0.79 -6.89 -8.57
C GLU A 108 -0.28 -5.97 -9.14
N ARG A 109 -0.37 -5.95 -10.47
CA ARG A 109 -1.46 -5.32 -11.23
C ARG A 109 -1.72 -3.88 -10.78
N ILE A 110 -0.65 -3.09 -10.73
CA ILE A 110 -0.73 -1.67 -10.39
C ILE A 110 -0.90 -0.85 -11.66
N LEU A 111 -1.85 0.09 -11.65
CA LEU A 111 -2.12 0.96 -12.79
C LEU A 111 -1.06 2.06 -12.87
N VAL A 112 -0.51 2.27 -14.07
CA VAL A 112 0.36 3.42 -14.35
C VAL A 112 -0.50 4.63 -14.70
N LEU A 113 -0.29 5.73 -13.98
CA LEU A 113 -0.97 7.01 -14.20
C LEU A 113 -0.14 7.96 -15.06
N ALA A 114 1.18 7.99 -14.86
CA ALA A 114 2.10 8.86 -15.59
C ALA A 114 3.50 8.27 -15.63
N VAL A 115 4.29 8.70 -16.61
CA VAL A 115 5.73 8.44 -16.70
C VAL A 115 6.44 9.78 -16.88
N ALA A 116 7.49 10.00 -16.10
CA ALA A 116 8.33 11.17 -16.17
C ALA A 116 9.80 10.75 -16.33
N GLN A 117 10.55 11.51 -17.12
CA GLN A 117 11.99 11.37 -17.20
C GLN A 117 12.62 12.49 -16.37
N GLU A 118 13.28 12.12 -15.27
CA GLU A 118 14.06 13.04 -14.47
C GLU A 118 15.48 13.08 -15.01
N ALA A 119 15.89 14.22 -15.56
CA ALA A 119 17.28 14.46 -15.91
C ALA A 119 18.04 14.89 -14.64
N SER A 120 18.90 14.02 -14.11
CA SER A 120 19.82 14.41 -13.05
C SER A 120 20.93 15.29 -13.64
N GLN A 121 21.00 16.55 -13.22
CA GLN A 121 22.06 17.49 -13.60
C GLN A 121 23.34 17.35 -12.75
N ASN A 122 23.40 16.39 -11.83
CA ASN A 122 24.45 16.32 -10.81
C ASN A 122 25.74 15.61 -11.27
N GLU A 123 25.86 15.21 -12.53
CA GLU A 123 27.09 14.61 -13.08
C GLU A 123 27.43 15.22 -14.44
N THR A 124 28.71 15.21 -14.81
CA THR A 124 29.27 15.65 -16.11
C THR A 124 28.63 14.95 -17.33
N LYS A 125 27.72 14.00 -17.10
CA LYS A 125 26.83 13.40 -18.10
C LYS A 125 25.40 13.40 -17.54
N PRO A 126 24.40 13.96 -18.26
CA PRO A 126 23.01 13.88 -17.83
C PRO A 126 22.57 12.41 -17.77
N LYS A 127 22.25 11.94 -16.57
CA LYS A 127 21.67 10.62 -16.36
C LYS A 127 20.16 10.77 -16.34
N VAL A 128 19.50 10.24 -17.37
CA VAL A 128 18.04 10.17 -17.44
C VAL A 128 17.58 9.03 -16.55
N VAL A 129 16.82 9.35 -15.50
CA VAL A 129 16.20 8.37 -14.62
C VAL A 129 14.71 8.38 -14.89
N ASN A 130 14.11 7.20 -15.02
CA ASN A 130 12.68 7.07 -15.24
C ASN A 130 11.96 7.02 -13.88
N ALA A 131 10.95 7.88 -13.76
CA ALA A 131 10.04 7.94 -12.64
C ALA A 131 8.63 7.59 -13.14
N VAL A 132 7.96 6.67 -12.45
CA VAL A 132 6.63 6.20 -12.84
C VAL A 132 5.65 6.53 -11.72
N THR A 133 4.54 7.15 -12.06
CA THR A 133 3.47 7.43 -11.12
C THR A 133 2.42 6.33 -11.17
N LEU A 134 2.20 5.70 -10.03
CA LEU A 134 1.39 4.51 -9.87
C LEU A 134 0.14 4.80 -9.05
N GLU A 135 -0.98 4.17 -9.40
CA GLU A 135 -2.21 4.22 -8.62
C GLU A 135 -2.22 3.08 -7.59
N VAL A 136 -2.13 3.41 -6.31
CA VAL A 136 -1.99 2.45 -5.20
C VAL A 136 -3.02 2.68 -4.11
N THR A 137 -3.40 1.62 -3.40
CA THR A 137 -4.11 1.76 -2.11
C THR A 137 -3.15 2.27 -1.02
N PRO A 138 -3.63 2.83 0.11
CA PRO A 138 -2.75 3.27 1.19
C PRO A 138 -1.85 2.13 1.72
N GLU A 139 -2.39 0.93 1.90
CA GLU A 139 -1.61 -0.25 2.31
C GLU A 139 -0.52 -0.63 1.29
N GLN A 140 -0.83 -0.51 -0.01
CA GLN A 140 0.15 -0.74 -1.07
C GLN A 140 1.22 0.36 -1.10
N ALA A 141 0.85 1.61 -0.82
CA ALA A 141 1.79 2.73 -0.74
C ALA A 141 2.82 2.52 0.38
N GLU A 142 2.39 2.06 1.56
CA GLU A 142 3.27 1.72 2.68
C GLU A 142 4.26 0.60 2.32
N LYS A 143 3.77 -0.48 1.69
CA LYS A 143 4.62 -1.58 1.23
C LYS A 143 5.63 -1.13 0.17
N LEU A 144 5.18 -0.29 -0.75
CA LEU A 144 6.02 0.23 -1.82
C LEU A 144 7.09 1.19 -1.29
N ASP A 145 6.76 2.02 -0.30
CA ASP A 145 7.71 2.90 0.37
C ASP A 145 8.82 2.11 1.09
N LEU A 146 8.44 1.07 1.84
CA LEU A 146 9.40 0.16 2.45
C LEU A 146 10.26 -0.53 1.39
N ALA A 147 9.65 -1.04 0.32
CA ALA A 147 10.36 -1.72 -0.77
C ALA A 147 11.43 -0.84 -1.42
N ARG A 148 11.19 0.48 -1.52
CA ARG A 148 12.14 1.47 -2.05
C ARG A 148 13.34 1.69 -1.15
N THR A 149 13.15 1.52 0.16
CA THR A 149 14.22 1.69 1.15
C THR A 149 15.09 0.44 1.25
N VAL A 150 14.49 -0.75 1.15
CA VAL A 150 15.22 -2.02 1.35
C VAL A 150 15.94 -2.52 0.11
N GLY A 151 15.61 -2.04 -1.09
CA GLY A 151 16.17 -2.58 -2.32
C GLY A 151 15.94 -1.74 -3.56
N GLN A 152 16.36 -2.28 -4.70
CA GLN A 152 16.14 -1.68 -6.00
C GLN A 152 14.82 -2.16 -6.58
N LEU A 153 14.00 -1.23 -7.07
CA LEU A 153 12.74 -1.55 -7.72
C LEU A 153 12.93 -1.73 -9.23
N SER A 154 12.21 -2.70 -9.78
CA SER A 154 12.06 -2.92 -11.22
C SER A 154 10.60 -3.11 -11.58
N LEU A 155 10.16 -2.53 -12.70
CA LEU A 155 8.82 -2.78 -13.25
C LEU A 155 8.85 -3.93 -14.23
N VAL A 156 7.77 -4.70 -14.21
CA VAL A 156 7.46 -5.70 -15.23
C VAL A 156 6.09 -5.38 -15.80
N LEU A 157 5.99 -5.29 -17.12
CA LEU A 157 4.71 -5.05 -17.77
C LEU A 157 3.82 -6.29 -17.62
N ARG A 158 2.62 -6.09 -17.09
CA ARG A 158 1.63 -7.14 -16.96
C ARG A 158 0.73 -7.16 -18.20
N ASN A 159 0.35 -8.36 -18.63
CA ASN A 159 -0.67 -8.49 -19.66
C ASN A 159 -2.02 -7.92 -19.16
N GLN A 160 -2.70 -7.10 -19.96
CA GLN A 160 -3.94 -6.42 -19.58
C GLN A 160 -5.07 -7.41 -19.24
N ILE A 161 -5.12 -8.57 -19.91
CA ILE A 161 -6.13 -9.61 -19.68
C ILE A 161 -5.79 -10.56 -18.53
N ASP A 162 -4.58 -10.47 -17.96
CA ASP A 162 -4.19 -11.33 -16.85
C ASP A 162 -4.66 -10.76 -15.51
N LEU A 163 -5.67 -11.41 -14.94
CA LEU A 163 -6.29 -11.09 -13.67
C LEU A 163 -5.83 -12.00 -12.52
N LYS A 164 -5.02 -13.03 -12.79
CA LYS A 164 -4.71 -14.06 -11.79
C LYS A 164 -3.51 -13.64 -10.94
N PRO A 165 -3.59 -13.67 -9.60
CA PRO A 165 -2.43 -13.38 -8.77
C PRO A 165 -1.31 -14.39 -9.03
N ALA A 166 -0.08 -13.90 -9.13
CA ALA A 166 1.12 -14.69 -9.35
C ALA A 166 1.75 -15.03 -8.00
N LEU A 167 1.43 -16.23 -7.48
CA LEU A 167 2.09 -16.72 -6.28
C LEU A 167 3.53 -17.15 -6.61
N THR A 168 4.50 -16.35 -6.20
CA THR A 168 5.93 -16.67 -6.37
C THR A 168 6.66 -16.56 -5.04
N ASP A 169 7.56 -17.52 -4.80
CA ASP A 169 8.41 -17.50 -3.60
C ASP A 169 9.53 -16.45 -3.69
N GLY A 170 9.73 -15.89 -4.88
CA GLY A 170 10.88 -15.07 -5.24
C GLY A 170 12.04 -15.93 -5.76
N ALA A 171 13.04 -15.27 -6.30
CA ALA A 171 14.25 -15.89 -6.83
C ALA A 171 15.46 -15.48 -6.00
N THR A 172 16.33 -16.43 -5.66
CA THR A 172 17.61 -16.20 -4.99
C THR A 172 18.76 -16.54 -5.93
N LYS A 173 19.98 -16.10 -5.63
CA LYS A 173 21.16 -16.52 -6.41
C LYS A 173 21.25 -18.05 -6.53
N GLN A 174 20.89 -18.78 -5.47
CA GLN A 174 20.94 -20.23 -5.41
C GLN A 174 19.90 -20.87 -6.34
N SER A 175 18.64 -20.41 -6.28
CA SER A 175 17.57 -20.95 -7.14
C SER A 175 17.76 -20.59 -8.61
N LEU A 176 18.38 -19.44 -8.89
CA LEU A 176 18.71 -19.01 -10.25
C LEU A 176 19.88 -19.78 -10.87
N LEU A 177 20.92 -20.10 -10.09
CA LEU A 177 22.13 -20.76 -10.58
C LEU A 177 22.12 -22.28 -10.40
N ASN A 178 21.01 -22.84 -9.89
CA ASN A 178 20.84 -24.27 -9.60
C ASN A 178 21.98 -24.84 -8.72
N VAL A 179 22.48 -24.02 -7.79
CA VAL A 179 23.51 -24.45 -6.84
C VAL A 179 22.79 -25.18 -5.71
N PRO A 180 23.10 -26.47 -5.46
CA PRO A 180 22.41 -27.24 -4.42
C PRO A 180 22.59 -26.54 -3.07
N GLU A 181 21.46 -26.30 -2.41
CA GLU A 181 21.43 -25.76 -1.06
C GLU A 181 22.15 -26.77 -0.15
N VAL A 182 23.34 -26.43 0.33
CA VAL A 182 23.97 -27.20 1.41
C VAL A 182 23.07 -26.98 2.61
N LYS A 183 22.12 -27.90 2.83
CA LYS A 183 21.32 -28.00 4.05
C LYS A 183 22.32 -28.06 5.19
N ALA A 184 22.56 -26.92 5.84
CA ALA A 184 23.23 -26.89 7.11
C ALA A 184 22.42 -27.80 8.03
N ALA A 185 22.98 -28.96 8.37
CA ALA A 185 22.37 -29.92 9.26
C ALA A 185 21.81 -29.17 10.46
N GLN A 186 20.49 -29.25 10.65
CA GLN A 186 19.86 -28.81 11.87
C GLN A 186 20.53 -29.60 12.99
N LYS A 187 21.42 -28.93 13.74
CA LYS A 187 21.94 -29.49 14.98
C LYS A 187 20.71 -29.80 15.85
N PRO A 188 20.52 -31.04 16.33
CA PRO A 188 19.35 -31.40 17.10
C PRO A 188 19.15 -30.38 18.21
N GLU A 189 17.98 -29.75 18.20
CA GLU A 189 17.57 -28.80 19.21
C GLU A 189 17.57 -29.55 20.55
N ALA A 190 18.52 -29.21 21.41
CA ALA A 190 18.57 -29.77 22.75
C ALA A 190 17.25 -29.43 23.45
N PRO A 191 16.62 -30.36 24.19
CA PRO A 191 15.31 -30.15 24.78
C PRO A 191 15.33 -28.91 25.66
N VAL A 192 14.49 -27.94 25.30
CA VAL A 192 14.28 -26.72 26.07
C VAL A 192 13.75 -27.15 27.44
N LYS A 193 14.57 -27.01 28.47
CA LYS A 193 14.11 -27.15 29.86
C LYS A 193 13.13 -26.01 30.13
N ASP A 194 11.92 -26.35 30.54
CA ASP A 194 10.87 -25.41 30.96
C ASP A 194 11.40 -24.40 31.99
N VAL A 195 11.67 -23.18 31.56
CA VAL A 195 11.93 -22.06 32.48
C VAL A 195 10.57 -21.52 32.90
N LYS A 196 10.14 -21.88 34.11
CA LYS A 196 9.00 -21.26 34.79
C LYS A 196 9.25 -19.75 34.93
N VAL A 197 8.56 -18.94 34.14
CA VAL A 197 8.58 -17.48 34.28
C VAL A 197 7.88 -17.12 35.59
N LYS A 198 8.64 -16.57 36.54
CA LYS A 198 8.07 -15.89 37.70
C LYS A 198 7.38 -14.62 37.19
N MET A 199 6.05 -14.57 37.31
CA MET A 199 5.28 -13.38 37.00
C MET A 199 5.72 -12.23 37.92
N ALA A 200 6.35 -11.21 37.34
CA ALA A 200 6.55 -9.93 38.00
C ALA A 200 5.18 -9.24 38.12
N VAL A 201 4.77 -8.98 39.36
CA VAL A 201 3.51 -8.34 39.72
C VAL A 201 3.50 -6.91 39.16
N VAL A 202 2.69 -6.66 38.14
CA VAL A 202 2.30 -5.30 37.75
C VAL A 202 1.27 -4.83 38.77
N ARG A 203 1.63 -3.78 39.53
CA ARG A 203 0.77 -3.11 40.51
C ARG A 203 -0.53 -2.64 39.85
N THR A 204 -1.63 -3.28 40.17
CA THR A 204 -2.97 -2.72 39.99
C THR A 204 -3.17 -1.60 41.01
N VAL A 205 -3.48 -0.40 40.52
CA VAL A 205 -3.91 0.73 41.36
C VAL A 205 -5.24 0.34 42.00
N ALA A 206 -5.23 0.14 43.32
CA ALA A 206 -6.43 -0.19 44.08
C ALA A 206 -7.39 1.02 44.12
N LYS A 207 -8.63 0.79 43.69
CA LYS A 207 -9.79 1.65 43.97
C LYS A 207 -9.95 1.72 45.50
N PRO A 208 -10.22 2.89 46.12
CA PRO A 208 -10.30 2.98 47.57
C PRO A 208 -11.55 2.23 48.05
N THR A 209 -11.32 1.09 48.72
CA THR A 209 -12.33 0.39 49.49
C THR A 209 -12.57 1.15 50.79
N ARG A 210 -13.80 1.62 50.96
CA ARG A 210 -14.35 2.20 52.18
C ARG A 210 -14.11 1.22 53.34
N ARG A 211 -13.49 1.68 54.44
CA ARG A 211 -13.38 0.91 55.69
C ARG A 211 -14.78 0.47 56.12
N GLU A 212 -15.01 -0.84 56.21
CA GLU A 212 -16.15 -1.40 56.95
C GLU A 212 -15.83 -1.25 58.44
N GLU A 213 -16.45 -0.27 59.10
CA GLU A 213 -16.53 -0.22 60.56
C GLU A 213 -17.38 -1.41 61.02
N GLN A 214 -16.77 -2.30 61.81
CA GLN A 214 -17.46 -3.46 62.38
C GLN A 214 -18.40 -2.99 63.47
N CYS A 215 -19.69 -3.02 63.16
CA CYS A 215 -20.74 -2.68 64.10
C CYS A 215 -21.40 -3.96 64.63
N GLN A 216 -21.40 -4.16 65.95
CA GLN A 216 -22.07 -5.30 66.57
C GLN A 216 -23.39 -4.87 67.19
N HIS A 217 -24.44 -5.67 66.95
CA HIS A 217 -25.75 -5.48 67.55
C HIS A 217 -25.84 -6.29 68.85
N ILE A 218 -25.95 -5.60 69.99
CA ILE A 218 -26.19 -6.24 71.28
C ILE A 218 -27.69 -6.15 71.59
N ALA A 219 -28.30 -7.31 71.87
CA ALA A 219 -29.68 -7.38 72.32
C ALA A 219 -29.72 -7.27 73.84
N THR A 220 -30.28 -6.18 74.36
CA THR A 220 -30.62 -6.04 75.79
C THR A 220 -32.13 -6.17 75.99
N SER A 221 -32.55 -6.41 77.23
CA SER A 221 -33.95 -6.60 77.64
C SER A 221 -34.88 -5.41 77.36
N ALA A 222 -34.34 -4.28 76.87
CA ALA A 222 -35.08 -3.08 76.47
C ALA A 222 -35.01 -2.74 74.97
N GLY A 223 -34.36 -3.58 74.13
CA GLY A 223 -34.24 -3.36 72.67
C GLY A 223 -32.82 -3.59 72.12
N ARG A 224 -32.65 -3.55 70.78
CA ARG A 224 -31.33 -3.67 70.13
C ARG A 224 -30.61 -2.33 70.11
N ILE A 225 -29.40 -2.30 70.66
CA ILE A 225 -28.44 -1.21 70.53
C ILE A 225 -27.31 -1.66 69.60
N THR A 226 -26.79 -0.71 68.82
CA THR A 226 -25.78 -0.94 67.78
C THR A 226 -24.57 -0.07 68.09
N GLU A 227 -23.44 -0.68 68.39
CA GLU A 227 -22.16 0.02 68.64
C GLU A 227 -21.16 -0.30 67.52
N CYS A 228 -20.60 0.74 66.90
CA CYS A 228 -19.50 0.64 65.93
C CYS A 228 -18.23 1.23 66.56
N GLN A 229 -17.07 0.59 66.34
CA GLN A 229 -15.74 1.18 66.63
C GLN A 229 -15.11 1.79 65.38
#